data_AF-A0A098M6F1-F1
#
_entry.id   AF-A0A098M6F1-F1
#
_cell.length_a   1.000
_cell.length_b   1.000
_cell.length_c   1.000
_cell.angle_alpha   90.00
_cell.angle_beta   90.00
_cell.angle_gamma   90.00
#
_symmetry.space_group_name_H-M   'P 1'
#
loop_
_entity.id
_entity.type
_entity.pdbx_description
1 polymer ?
#
loop_
_entity_poly.entity_id
_entity_poly.type
_entity_poly.pdbx_seq_one_letter_code
_entity_poly.pdbx_strand_id
1 'polypeptide(L)'
;MDNRIEEIIQLLDAVATEIIVPLRRKVINEVAFSELFKLMDELQSLLYNEKNVEKEMVALLFLIYTQIDTQAKYVTEDERNIFMTYLSKMRVRMREIFGKALQNEEV
;
A
#
# COMPACT_ATOMS: atom_id res chain seq x y z
N MET A 1 -15.67 -14.43 -1.53
CA MET A 1 -15.01 -13.12 -1.47
C MET A 1 -15.95 -12.11 -2.10
N ASP A 2 -15.97 -10.87 -1.62
CA ASP A 2 -16.73 -9.81 -2.28
C ASP A 2 -16.10 -9.53 -3.65
N ASN A 3 -16.91 -9.49 -4.72
CA ASN A 3 -16.45 -9.17 -6.08
C ASN A 3 -15.66 -7.85 -6.10
N ARG A 4 -15.98 -6.90 -5.21
CA ARG A 4 -15.27 -5.63 -5.13
C ARG A 4 -13.85 -5.77 -4.60
N ILE A 5 -13.60 -6.71 -3.67
CA ILE A 5 -12.24 -6.98 -3.16
C ILE A 5 -11.38 -7.55 -4.28
N GLU A 6 -11.91 -8.48 -5.08
CA GLU A 6 -11.22 -9.03 -6.26
C GLU A 6 -10.86 -7.94 -7.28
N GLU A 7 -11.81 -7.05 -7.59
CA GLU A 7 -11.54 -5.89 -8.46
C GLU A 7 -10.43 -4.99 -7.90
N ILE A 8 -10.45 -4.71 -6.60
CA ILE A 8 -9.41 -3.87 -5.98
C ILE A 8 -8.05 -4.56 -6.05
N ILE A 9 -7.96 -5.88 -5.89
CA ILE A 9 -6.69 -6.61 -6.04
C ILE A 9 -6.12 -6.43 -7.45
N GLN A 10 -6.96 -6.53 -8.48
CA GLN A 10 -6.53 -6.30 -9.86
C GLN A 10 -6.07 -4.86 -10.10
N LEU A 11 -6.79 -3.88 -9.52
CA LEU A 11 -6.39 -2.47 -9.59
C LEU A 11 -5.08 -2.21 -8.84
N LEU A 12 -4.87 -2.86 -7.69
CA LEU A 12 -3.62 -2.76 -6.93
C LEU A 12 -2.43 -3.28 -7.72
N ASP A 13 -2.59 -4.39 -8.47
CA ASP A 13 -1.52 -4.94 -9.30
C ASP A 13 -1.13 -3.96 -10.43
N ALA A 14 -2.12 -3.37 -11.10
CA ALA A 14 -1.90 -2.35 -12.12
C ALA A 14 -1.19 -1.11 -11.54
N VAL A 15 -1.67 -0.60 -10.40
CA VAL A 15 -1.09 0.56 -9.71
C VAL A 15 0.32 0.26 -9.20
N ALA A 16 0.59 -0.97 -8.77
CA ALA A 16 1.92 -1.38 -8.32
C ALA A 16 2.95 -1.19 -9.44
N THR A 17 2.61 -1.53 -10.68
CA THR A 17 3.50 -1.32 -11.84
C THR A 17 3.77 0.18 -12.07
N GLU A 18 2.73 1.00 -12.04
CA GLU A 18 2.79 2.46 -12.22
C GLU A 18 3.57 3.18 -11.11
N ILE A 19 3.75 2.54 -9.96
CA ILE A 19 4.57 3.04 -8.85
C ILE A 19 6.00 2.51 -8.95
N ILE A 20 6.17 1.20 -9.09
CA ILE A 20 7.48 0.54 -8.98
C ILE A 20 8.38 0.93 -10.15
N VAL A 21 7.85 1.08 -11.36
CA VAL A 21 8.66 1.43 -12.54
C VAL A 21 9.28 2.84 -12.39
N PRO A 22 8.54 3.90 -12.05
CA PRO A 22 9.11 5.21 -11.73
C PRO A 22 10.06 5.20 -10.52
N LEU A 23 9.74 4.43 -9.47
CA LEU A 23 10.58 4.33 -8.28
C LEU A 23 12.00 3.83 -8.58
N ARG A 24 12.19 2.94 -9.56
CA ARG A 24 13.54 2.50 -9.99
C ARG A 24 14.41 3.64 -10.51
N ARG A 25 13.78 4.72 -10.97
CA ARG A 25 14.44 5.97 -11.39
C ARG A 25 14.38 7.04 -10.30
N LYS A 26 14.00 6.67 -9.08
CA LYS A 26 13.83 7.53 -7.91
C LYS A 26 12.75 8.62 -8.09
N VAL A 27 11.79 8.37 -8.97
CA VAL A 27 10.67 9.28 -9.23
C VAL A 27 9.42 8.79 -8.50
N ILE A 28 8.76 9.71 -7.81
CA ILE A 28 7.45 9.47 -7.22
C ILE A 28 6.37 9.78 -8.25
N ASN A 29 5.57 8.79 -8.59
CA ASN A 29 4.35 8.98 -9.37
C ASN A 29 3.19 9.34 -8.42
N GLU A 30 2.98 10.63 -8.17
CA GLU A 30 1.98 11.10 -7.21
C GLU A 30 0.55 10.66 -7.57
N VAL A 31 0.25 10.57 -8.86
CA VAL A 31 -1.07 10.14 -9.36
C VAL A 31 -1.32 8.68 -8.97
N ALA A 32 -0.36 7.79 -9.25
CA ALA A 32 -0.46 6.38 -8.89
C ALA A 32 -0.51 6.17 -7.37
N PHE A 33 0.24 6.96 -6.59
CA PHE A 33 0.13 6.93 -5.13
C PHE A 33 -1.21 7.44 -4.61
N SER A 34 -1.79 8.47 -5.24
CA SER A 34 -3.13 8.94 -4.89
C SER A 34 -4.18 7.86 -5.13
N GLU A 35 -4.07 7.15 -6.24
CA GLU A 35 -4.95 6.02 -6.56
C GLU A 35 -4.77 4.85 -5.59
N LEU A 36 -3.52 4.46 -5.30
CA LEU A 36 -3.20 3.46 -4.29
C LEU A 36 -3.87 3.78 -2.96
N PHE A 37 -3.75 5.02 -2.48
CA PHE A 37 -4.35 5.42 -1.23
C PHE A 37 -5.87 5.35 -1.28
N LYS A 38 -6.53 5.79 -2.36
CA LYS A 38 -7.99 5.61 -2.47
C LYS A 38 -8.40 4.13 -2.38
N LEU A 39 -7.68 3.23 -3.05
CA LEU A 39 -7.92 1.79 -2.98
C LEU A 39 -7.72 1.26 -1.55
N MET A 40 -6.68 1.71 -0.85
CA MET A 40 -6.45 1.33 0.54
C MET A 40 -7.55 1.83 1.51
N ASP A 41 -8.07 3.04 1.31
CA ASP A 41 -9.21 3.55 2.11
C ASP A 41 -10.46 2.70 1.88
N GLU A 42 -10.72 2.34 0.63
CA GLU A 42 -11.84 1.46 0.27
C GLU A 42 -11.67 0.07 0.88
N LEU A 43 -10.47 -0.53 0.77
CA LEU A 43 -10.15 -1.82 1.39
C LEU A 43 -10.35 -1.83 2.90
N GLN A 44 -9.95 -0.75 3.58
CA GLN A 44 -10.16 -0.62 5.02
C GLN A 44 -11.65 -0.76 5.38
N SER A 45 -12.54 -0.15 4.59
CA SER A 45 -13.98 -0.22 4.83
C SER A 45 -14.57 -1.60 4.54
N LEU A 46 -14.10 -2.26 3.48
CA LEU A 46 -14.58 -3.59 3.07
C LEU A 46 -14.10 -4.69 4.01
N LEU A 47 -12.89 -4.57 4.54
CA LEU A 47 -12.27 -5.58 5.39
C LEU A 47 -12.58 -5.40 6.88
N TYR A 48 -13.34 -4.38 7.27
CA TYR A 48 -13.58 -4.05 8.68
C TYR A 48 -14.16 -5.22 9.51
N ASN A 49 -14.93 -6.11 8.89
CA ASN A 49 -15.52 -7.30 9.53
C ASN A 49 -15.04 -8.63 8.91
N GLU A 50 -14.08 -8.58 7.99
CA GLU A 50 -13.58 -9.78 7.35
C GLU A 50 -12.55 -10.49 8.22
N LYS A 51 -12.72 -11.80 8.40
CA LYS A 51 -11.81 -12.62 9.21
C LYS A 51 -10.54 -12.98 8.47
N ASN A 52 -10.58 -12.95 7.14
CA ASN A 52 -9.48 -13.37 6.29
C ASN A 52 -9.15 -12.25 5.31
N VAL A 53 -7.85 -12.01 5.18
CA VAL A 53 -7.28 -11.03 4.27
C VAL A 53 -6.58 -11.81 3.16
N GLU A 54 -6.83 -11.44 1.91
CA GLU A 54 -6.18 -12.09 0.78
C GLU A 54 -4.67 -11.89 0.79
N LYS A 55 -3.94 -13.00 0.61
CA LYS A 55 -2.47 -12.99 0.65
C LYS A 55 -1.86 -12.17 -0.48
N GLU A 56 -2.49 -12.20 -1.65
CA GLU A 56 -2.05 -11.46 -2.83
C GLU A 56 -2.09 -9.94 -2.58
N MET A 57 -3.18 -9.44 -2.02
CA MET A 57 -3.32 -8.04 -1.62
C MET A 57 -2.23 -7.62 -0.63
N VAL A 58 -1.97 -8.45 0.40
CA VAL A 58 -0.91 -8.19 1.39
C VAL A 58 0.46 -8.13 0.69
N ALA A 59 0.73 -9.06 -0.22
CA ALA A 59 1.99 -9.12 -0.96
C ALA A 59 2.19 -7.88 -1.84
N LEU A 60 1.16 -7.42 -2.55
CA LEU A 60 1.22 -6.21 -3.39
C LEU A 60 1.52 -4.95 -2.56
N LEU A 61 0.77 -4.74 -1.47
CA LEU A 61 0.99 -3.58 -0.60
C LEU A 61 2.36 -3.60 0.07
N PHE A 62 2.83 -4.78 0.49
CA PHE A 62 4.16 -4.95 1.05
C PHE A 62 5.27 -4.74 0.02
N LEU A 63 5.08 -5.19 -1.22
CA LEU A 63 6.01 -4.95 -2.32
C LEU A 63 6.16 -3.44 -2.57
N ILE A 64 5.06 -2.70 -2.67
CA ILE A 64 5.11 -1.23 -2.85
C ILE A 64 5.84 -0.58 -1.68
N TYR A 65 5.49 -0.92 -0.44
CA TYR A 65 6.13 -0.38 0.76
C TYR A 65 7.64 -0.60 0.76
N THR A 66 8.08 -1.83 0.50
CA THR A 66 9.51 -2.20 0.51
C THR A 66 10.28 -1.56 -0.63
N GLN A 67 9.67 -1.35 -1.80
CA GLN A 67 10.30 -0.60 -2.89
C GLN A 67 10.53 0.86 -2.50
N ILE A 68 9.58 1.54 -1.87
CA ILE A 68 9.78 2.92 -1.42
C ILE A 68 10.90 2.97 -0.36
N ASP A 69 10.89 2.07 0.63
CA ASP A 69 11.90 2.03 1.70
C ASP A 69 13.31 1.79 1.13
N THR A 70 13.39 0.90 0.14
CA THR A 70 14.65 0.61 -0.53
C THR A 70 15.15 1.83 -1.29
N GLN A 71 14.30 2.47 -2.11
CA GLN A 71 14.72 3.61 -2.92
C GLN A 71 15.07 4.84 -2.07
N ALA A 72 14.36 5.07 -0.96
CA ALA A 72 14.62 6.17 -0.02
C ALA A 72 16.04 6.18 0.56
N LYS A 73 16.71 5.02 0.59
CA LYS A 73 18.10 4.88 1.06
C LYS A 73 19.12 5.43 0.05
N TYR A 74 18.72 5.58 -1.22
CA TYR A 74 19.61 5.93 -2.32
C TYR A 74 19.29 7.29 -2.98
N VAL A 75 18.44 8.10 -2.37
CA VAL A 75 18.14 9.48 -2.80
C VAL A 75 18.89 10.52 -1.95
N THR A 76 18.91 11.77 -2.41
CA THR A 76 19.47 12.89 -1.63
C THR A 76 18.66 13.15 -0.35
N GLU A 77 19.19 13.93 0.59
CA GLU A 77 18.48 14.24 1.85
C GLU A 77 17.17 14.99 1.60
N ASP A 78 17.16 15.94 0.65
CA ASP A 78 15.97 16.69 0.27
C ASP A 78 14.89 15.77 -0.31
N GLU A 79 15.26 14.88 -1.22
CA GLU A 79 14.35 13.89 -1.81
C GLU A 79 13.87 12.86 -0.78
N ARG A 80 14.73 12.48 0.18
CA ARG A 80 14.38 11.50 1.22
C ARG A 80 13.14 11.91 1.99
N ASN A 81 12.97 13.20 2.29
CA ASN A 81 11.78 13.70 2.99
C ASN A 81 10.48 13.43 2.22
N ILE A 82 10.53 13.50 0.89
CA ILE A 82 9.39 13.16 0.03
C ILE A 82 9.08 11.66 0.18
N PHE A 83 10.08 10.79 0.01
CA PHE A 83 9.90 9.33 0.14
C PHE A 83 9.38 8.94 1.53
N MET A 84 9.92 9.55 2.58
CA MET A 84 9.50 9.31 3.96
C MET A 84 8.04 9.71 4.20
N THR A 85 7.54 10.72 3.49
CA THR A 85 6.12 11.11 3.55
C THR A 85 5.22 9.99 3.01
N TYR A 86 5.57 9.38 1.87
CA TYR A 86 4.82 8.26 1.30
C TYR A 86 4.96 6.99 2.13
N LEU A 87 6.14 6.70 2.67
CA LEU A 87 6.37 5.57 3.59
C LEU A 87 5.52 5.68 4.86
N SER A 88 5.46 6.86 5.45
CA SER A 88 4.65 7.12 6.64
C SER A 88 3.17 6.87 6.35
N LYS A 89 2.64 7.41 5.25
CA LYS A 89 1.26 7.20 4.82
C LYS A 89 0.94 5.73 4.56
N MET A 90 1.81 5.01 3.86
CA MET A 90 1.68 3.56 3.65
C MET A 90 1.61 2.80 4.97
N ARG A 91 2.51 3.10 5.92
CA ARG A 91 2.56 2.43 7.21
C ARG A 91 1.27 2.63 8.01
N VAL A 92 0.73 3.85 8.03
CA VAL A 92 -0.54 4.15 8.72
C VAL A 92 -1.67 3.33 8.12
N ARG A 93 -1.84 3.36 6.79
CA ARG A 93 -2.92 2.66 6.10
C ARG A 93 -2.81 1.14 6.18
N MET A 94 -1.60 0.58 6.05
CA MET A 94 -1.37 -0.85 6.26
C MET A 94 -1.71 -1.28 7.69
N ARG A 95 -1.41 -0.45 8.70
CA ARG A 95 -1.83 -0.71 10.08
C ARG A 95 -3.34 -0.63 10.26
N GLU A 96 -4.00 0.29 9.57
CA GLU A 96 -5.45 0.44 9.63
C GLU A 96 -6.18 -0.76 9.01
N ILE A 97 -5.64 -1.31 7.93
CA ILE A 97 -6.19 -2.49 7.25
C ILE A 97 -5.84 -3.78 8.02
N PHE A 98 -4.57 -4.00 8.36
CA PHE A 98 -4.09 -5.29 8.89
C PHE A 98 -3.92 -5.31 10.41
N GLY A 99 -3.62 -4.15 11.03
CA GLY A 99 -3.36 -4.05 12.46
C GLY A 99 -4.60 -4.19 13.33
N LYS A 100 -5.80 -3.88 12.80
CA LYS A 100 -7.07 -4.12 13.49
C LYS A 100 -7.50 -5.60 13.41
N ALA A 101 -7.16 -6.31 12.34
CA ALA A 101 -7.43 -7.74 12.22
C ALA A 101 -6.72 -8.57 13.31
N LEU A 102 -5.50 -8.16 13.70
CA LEU A 102 -4.69 -8.81 14.75
C LEU A 102 -5.20 -8.54 16.19
N GLN A 103 -6.05 -7.53 16.42
CA GLN A 103 -6.61 -7.25 17.75
C GLN A 103 -7.89 -8.02 18.05
N ASN A 104 -8.50 -8.66 17.03
CA ASN A 104 -9.75 -9.42 17.16
C ASN A 104 -9.54 -10.92 17.46
N GLU A 105 -8.30 -11.38 17.63
CA GLU A 105 -7.97 -12.78 17.99
C GLU A 105 -7.91 -13.03 19.52
N GLU A 106 -8.12 -12.01 20.37
CA GLU A 106 -8.07 -12.13 21.84
C GLU A 106 -9.45 -12.26 22.54
N VAL A 107 -10.50 -12.81 21.90
CA VAL A 107 -11.81 -13.06 22.56
C VAL A 107 -12.29 -14.48 22.38
#